data_AF-A0A507BL72-F1
#
_entry.id   AF-A0A507BL72-F1
#
_cell.length_a   1.000
_cell.length_b   1.000
_cell.length_c   1.000
_cell.angle_alpha   90.00
_cell.angle_beta   90.00
_cell.angle_gamma   90.00
#
_symmetry.space_group_name_H-M   'P 1'
#
loop_
_entity.id
_entity.type
_entity.pdbx_description
1 polymer ?
#
loop_
_entity_poly.entity_id
_entity_poly.type
_entity_poly.pdbx_seq_one_letter_code
_entity_poly.pdbx_strand_id
1 'polypeptide(L)'
;MSFLQIPYREARDGFWGEQTSTLNWCEEDYNITKYCAEFVNTVTNVMFLWLGSKGIRDCLTYPYSTVFIVGFIGYMVVGMGSIAFHTTLKYSMQLADELPMIYSTCIMGFTTFSHGKSRKVATFIGLGFFSFAVAVTAIYWITKDPSFHQAAYALVTVTLVFRKIYDQETVLKPALRARNPARADQLMKELRLISLSGAVIFLTGYGIWWLDNLYCHNLRAWRSVILLPWAVILEGHAWWHLFTGLGAYYFIVWHIWARFLEESRENDYQLQWPSIFTSVPRVVPVRHDASDKARKTKLANSGVPDRQLVMEIETQAIQAQQQISLVRTQMASKQREMRLAQLTRSEMAALPPQTAVYEGVGKMFVAVPGRELDGKLEKQVRAAETEIEGLGKKLHYLETTAKNSQAHIEQMLKGAAA
;
A
#
# COMPACT_ATOMS: atom_id res chain seq x y z
N MET A 1 -24.13 28.92 -10.74
CA MET A 1 -23.04 27.93 -10.68
C MET A 1 -22.18 28.28 -9.48
N SER A 2 -21.98 27.37 -8.53
CA SER A 2 -20.98 27.61 -7.48
C SER A 2 -19.59 27.54 -8.12
N PHE A 3 -18.64 28.35 -7.67
CA PHE A 3 -17.28 28.42 -8.21
C PHE A 3 -16.53 27.07 -8.16
N LEU A 4 -17.08 26.06 -7.47
CA LEU A 4 -16.46 24.76 -7.22
C LEU A 4 -17.14 23.59 -7.93
N GLN A 5 -18.11 23.84 -8.83
CA GLN A 5 -18.86 22.79 -9.52
C GLN A 5 -18.94 23.02 -11.03
N ILE A 6 -18.38 22.08 -11.79
CA ILE A 6 -18.42 22.06 -13.26
C ILE A 6 -19.41 20.99 -13.71
N PRO A 7 -20.33 21.29 -14.66
CA PRO A 7 -21.28 20.32 -15.18
C PRO A 7 -20.61 19.01 -15.63
N TYR A 8 -21.12 17.88 -15.15
CA TYR A 8 -20.75 16.56 -15.66
C TYR A 8 -21.60 16.33 -16.91
N ARG A 9 -20.96 16.45 -18.08
CA ARG A 9 -21.62 16.41 -19.39
C ARG A 9 -21.94 14.98 -19.82
N GLU A 10 -22.99 14.84 -20.62
CA GLU A 10 -23.29 13.58 -21.31
C GLU A 10 -22.23 13.30 -22.40
N ALA A 11 -22.15 12.04 -22.81
CA ALA A 11 -21.32 11.59 -23.93
C ALA A 11 -21.53 12.43 -25.19
N ARG A 12 -20.44 12.68 -25.92
CA ARG A 12 -20.44 13.49 -27.13
C ARG A 12 -19.36 13.07 -28.12
N ASP A 13 -19.48 13.56 -29.35
CA ASP A 13 -18.47 13.32 -30.37
C ASP A 13 -17.09 13.87 -29.96
N GLY A 14 -16.07 13.04 -30.15
CA GLY A 14 -14.70 13.34 -29.77
C GLY A 14 -13.70 13.23 -30.91
N PHE A 15 -12.46 13.60 -30.61
CA PHE A 15 -11.38 13.73 -31.59
C PHE A 15 -11.06 12.43 -32.32
N TRP A 16 -11.15 11.28 -31.64
CA TRP A 16 -10.77 9.98 -32.21
C TRP A 16 -11.87 9.33 -33.05
N GLY A 17 -13.04 9.97 -33.20
CA GLY A 17 -14.19 9.41 -33.92
C GLY A 17 -14.89 8.30 -33.15
N GLU A 18 -15.77 7.57 -33.83
CA GLU A 18 -16.67 6.57 -33.23
C GLU A 18 -15.92 5.42 -32.54
N GLN A 19 -16.50 4.92 -31.44
CA GLN A 19 -15.99 3.74 -30.74
C GLN A 19 -15.96 2.52 -31.69
N THR A 20 -14.85 1.78 -31.67
CA THR A 20 -14.75 0.48 -32.35
C THR A 20 -14.45 -0.69 -31.41
N SER A 21 -14.11 -0.41 -30.15
CA SER A 21 -13.92 -1.42 -29.11
C SER A 21 -15.21 -2.16 -28.79
N THR A 22 -15.08 -3.41 -28.34
CA THR A 22 -16.22 -4.21 -27.84
C THR A 22 -16.68 -3.78 -26.46
N LEU A 23 -15.86 -2.99 -25.75
CA LEU A 23 -16.09 -2.47 -24.41
C LEU A 23 -16.15 -0.94 -24.40
N ASN A 24 -17.05 -0.41 -23.57
CA ASN A 24 -17.14 1.00 -23.15
C ASN A 24 -17.51 1.00 -21.66
N TRP A 25 -16.79 1.76 -20.85
CA TRP A 25 -16.95 1.71 -19.40
C TRP A 25 -17.95 2.77 -18.90
N CYS A 26 -18.11 2.86 -17.58
CA CYS A 26 -19.15 3.69 -17.03
C CYS A 26 -18.83 5.21 -17.06
N GLU A 27 -17.60 5.61 -17.32
CA GLU A 27 -17.26 7.03 -17.51
C GLU A 27 -18.00 7.60 -18.74
N GLU A 28 -18.36 8.88 -18.73
CA GLU A 28 -19.03 9.49 -19.90
C GLU A 28 -18.00 9.94 -20.95
N ASP A 29 -18.18 9.49 -22.18
CA ASP A 29 -17.24 9.72 -23.28
C ASP A 29 -17.06 11.20 -23.60
N TYR A 30 -15.81 11.65 -23.60
CA TYR A 30 -15.39 13.01 -23.88
C TYR A 30 -16.02 14.07 -22.95
N ASN A 31 -16.46 13.67 -21.76
CA ASN A 31 -17.08 14.54 -20.75
C ASN A 31 -16.19 15.73 -20.38
N ILE A 32 -14.95 15.44 -19.96
CA ILE A 32 -13.99 16.45 -19.48
C ILE A 32 -13.32 17.18 -20.67
N THR A 33 -12.87 16.44 -21.67
CA THR A 33 -12.15 16.98 -22.83
C THR A 33 -12.51 16.24 -24.11
N LYS A 34 -12.48 16.95 -25.26
CA LYS A 34 -12.76 16.34 -26.57
C LYS A 34 -11.64 15.42 -27.09
N TYR A 35 -10.47 15.43 -26.44
CA TYR A 35 -9.27 14.74 -26.91
C TYR A 35 -9.05 13.36 -26.25
N CYS A 36 -9.81 13.06 -25.19
CA CYS A 36 -9.69 11.84 -24.39
C CYS A 36 -11.10 11.36 -24.06
N ALA A 37 -11.44 10.14 -24.49
CA ALA A 37 -12.78 9.59 -24.30
C ALA A 37 -13.12 9.42 -22.82
N GLU A 38 -12.33 8.62 -22.09
CA GLU A 38 -12.53 8.40 -20.66
C GLU A 38 -11.33 9.00 -19.90
N PHE A 39 -11.44 10.26 -19.49
CA PHE A 39 -10.32 11.04 -18.97
C PHE A 39 -9.83 10.55 -17.62
N VAL A 40 -10.73 10.23 -16.69
CA VAL A 40 -10.37 9.77 -15.35
C VAL A 40 -9.76 8.36 -15.42
N ASN A 41 -10.38 7.47 -16.20
CA ASN A 41 -9.85 6.15 -16.51
C ASN A 41 -8.45 6.24 -17.16
N THR A 42 -8.23 7.19 -18.07
CA THR A 42 -6.92 7.40 -18.70
C THR A 42 -5.86 7.87 -17.69
N VAL A 43 -6.15 8.92 -16.91
CA VAL A 43 -5.15 9.54 -16.02
C VAL A 43 -4.74 8.62 -14.86
N THR A 44 -5.66 7.80 -14.35
CA THR A 44 -5.35 6.86 -13.26
C THR A 44 -4.28 5.82 -13.64
N ASN A 45 -4.11 5.53 -14.93
CA ASN A 45 -3.08 4.63 -15.43
C ASN A 45 -1.65 5.20 -15.39
N VAL A 46 -1.46 6.51 -15.18
CA VAL A 46 -0.13 7.12 -14.99
C VAL A 46 0.62 6.51 -13.79
N MET A 47 -0.12 6.00 -12.79
CA MET A 47 0.46 5.29 -11.66
C MET A 47 1.28 4.07 -12.09
N PHE A 48 0.86 3.34 -13.13
CA PHE A 48 1.62 2.19 -13.65
C PHE A 48 2.98 2.63 -14.20
N LEU A 49 3.03 3.77 -14.90
CA LEU A 49 4.28 4.31 -15.42
C LEU A 49 5.22 4.75 -14.30
N TRP A 50 4.67 5.41 -13.28
CA TRP A 50 5.45 5.87 -12.13
C TRP A 50 6.00 4.70 -11.29
N LEU A 51 5.15 3.75 -10.88
CA LEU A 51 5.54 2.59 -10.09
C LEU A 51 6.45 1.65 -10.87
N GLY A 52 6.17 1.42 -12.16
CA GLY A 52 7.01 0.63 -13.05
C GLY A 52 8.40 1.23 -13.22
N SER A 53 8.49 2.54 -13.50
CA SER A 53 9.78 3.25 -13.61
C SER A 53 10.58 3.17 -12.31
N LYS A 54 9.91 3.32 -11.16
CA LYS A 54 10.53 3.16 -9.84
C LYS A 54 11.04 1.73 -9.62
N GLY A 55 10.26 0.72 -9.99
CA GLY A 55 10.65 -0.69 -9.93
C GLY A 55 11.85 -1.01 -10.81
N ILE A 56 11.86 -0.53 -12.06
CA ILE A 56 13.00 -0.67 -12.98
C ILE A 56 14.24 0.01 -12.41
N ARG A 57 14.12 1.24 -11.88
CA ARG A 57 15.23 1.94 -11.25
C ARG A 57 15.84 1.13 -10.12
N ASP A 58 15.00 0.52 -9.28
CA ASP A 58 15.47 -0.33 -8.18
C ASP A 58 16.15 -1.60 -8.72
N CYS A 59 15.63 -2.23 -9.78
CA CYS A 59 16.27 -3.38 -10.44
C CYS A 59 17.61 -3.05 -11.10
N LEU A 60 17.81 -1.80 -11.54
CA LEU A 60 19.08 -1.35 -12.12
C LEU A 60 20.08 -0.90 -11.05
N THR A 61 19.58 -0.43 -9.90
CA THR A 61 20.42 0.03 -8.79
C THR A 61 20.93 -1.13 -7.94
N TYR A 62 20.11 -2.16 -7.77
CA TYR A 62 20.41 -3.32 -6.93
C TYR A 62 20.54 -4.58 -7.81
N PRO A 63 21.33 -5.59 -7.40
CA PRO A 63 21.56 -6.81 -8.18
C PRO A 63 20.32 -7.73 -8.15
N TYR A 64 19.22 -7.27 -8.74
CA TYR A 64 17.99 -8.04 -8.93
C TYR A 64 18.16 -8.92 -10.16
N SER A 65 17.47 -10.06 -10.18
CA SER A 65 17.39 -10.86 -11.41
C SER A 65 16.76 -10.03 -12.54
N THR A 66 17.39 -10.05 -13.72
CA THR A 66 16.96 -9.27 -14.89
C THR A 66 15.52 -9.56 -15.33
N VAL A 67 14.98 -10.72 -14.96
CA VAL A 67 13.58 -11.08 -15.20
C VAL A 67 12.59 -10.09 -14.56
N PHE A 68 12.95 -9.46 -13.44
CA PHE A 68 12.09 -8.46 -12.79
C PHE A 68 12.08 -7.12 -13.54
N ILE A 69 13.14 -6.78 -14.28
CA ILE A 69 13.11 -5.65 -15.22
C ILE A 69 12.06 -5.91 -16.29
N VAL A 70 12.05 -7.12 -16.86
CA VAL A 70 11.04 -7.54 -17.85
C VAL A 70 9.64 -7.52 -17.26
N GLY A 71 9.47 -7.95 -16.00
CA GLY A 71 8.20 -7.88 -15.28
C GLY A 71 7.68 -6.44 -15.12
N PHE A 72 8.54 -5.49 -14.72
CA PHE A 72 8.14 -4.09 -14.61
C PHE A 72 7.92 -3.42 -15.98
N ILE A 73 8.64 -3.83 -17.03
CA ILE A 73 8.35 -3.39 -18.40
C ILE A 73 6.95 -3.87 -18.81
N GLY A 74 6.62 -5.15 -18.60
CA GLY A 74 5.27 -5.68 -18.86
C GLY A 74 4.19 -4.90 -18.11
N TYR A 75 4.42 -4.62 -16.83
CA TYR A 75 3.54 -3.78 -16.00
C TYR A 75 3.34 -2.36 -16.58
N MET A 76 4.39 -1.72 -17.09
CA MET A 76 4.26 -0.41 -17.76
C MET A 76 3.54 -0.51 -19.10
N VAL A 77 3.74 -1.60 -19.85
CA VAL A 77 3.05 -1.84 -21.14
C VAL A 77 1.55 -1.97 -20.92
N VAL A 78 1.09 -2.65 -19.87
CA VAL A 78 -0.32 -2.67 -19.46
C VAL A 78 -0.84 -1.24 -19.26
N GLY A 79 -0.14 -0.43 -18.44
CA GLY A 79 -0.56 0.95 -18.19
C GLY A 79 -0.58 1.83 -19.45
N MET A 80 0.41 1.69 -20.35
CA MET A 80 0.42 2.42 -21.62
C MET A 80 -0.70 1.99 -22.55
N GLY A 81 -0.98 0.69 -22.62
CA GLY A 81 -2.10 0.12 -23.36
C GLY A 81 -3.44 0.66 -22.87
N SER A 82 -3.65 0.64 -21.55
CA SER A 82 -4.84 1.18 -20.89
C SER A 82 -5.01 2.69 -21.15
N ILE A 83 -3.93 3.49 -21.04
CA ILE A 83 -3.96 4.91 -21.42
C ILE A 83 -4.43 5.07 -22.87
N ALA A 84 -3.84 4.32 -23.81
CA ALA A 84 -4.19 4.42 -25.22
C ALA A 84 -5.63 3.96 -25.49
N PHE A 85 -6.11 2.94 -24.79
CA PHE A 85 -7.47 2.44 -24.89
C PHE A 85 -8.48 3.46 -24.38
N HIS A 86 -8.38 3.89 -23.14
CA HIS A 86 -9.31 4.86 -22.54
C HIS A 86 -9.25 6.25 -23.21
N THR A 87 -8.14 6.58 -23.86
CA THR A 87 -8.05 7.82 -24.67
C THR A 87 -8.89 7.72 -25.94
N THR A 88 -8.96 6.54 -26.58
CA THR A 88 -9.38 6.41 -27.98
C THR A 88 -10.60 5.51 -28.22
N LEU A 89 -10.91 4.58 -27.31
CA LEU A 89 -11.94 3.53 -27.42
C LEU A 89 -11.87 2.75 -28.74
N LYS A 90 -10.66 2.46 -29.20
CA LYS A 90 -10.41 1.67 -30.42
C LYS A 90 -10.11 0.23 -30.09
N TYR A 91 -10.64 -0.69 -30.89
CA TYR A 91 -10.41 -2.12 -30.73
C TYR A 91 -8.92 -2.49 -30.73
N SER A 92 -8.11 -1.85 -31.58
CA SER A 92 -6.66 -2.08 -31.58
C SER A 92 -5.98 -1.69 -30.26
N MET A 93 -6.47 -0.64 -29.61
CA MET A 93 -5.95 -0.19 -28.32
C MET A 93 -6.53 -1.02 -27.16
N GLN A 94 -7.77 -1.51 -27.29
CA GLN A 94 -8.33 -2.51 -26.36
C GLN A 94 -7.45 -3.77 -26.30
N LEU A 95 -7.01 -4.28 -27.46
CA LEU A 95 -6.05 -5.40 -27.49
C LEU A 95 -4.71 -5.04 -26.84
N ALA A 96 -4.26 -3.78 -26.99
CA ALA A 96 -3.03 -3.28 -26.37
C ALA A 96 -3.16 -3.09 -24.84
N ASP A 97 -4.37 -2.98 -24.30
CA ASP A 97 -4.65 -2.94 -22.87
C ASP A 97 -4.76 -4.35 -22.27
N GLU A 98 -5.66 -5.16 -22.83
CA GLU A 98 -6.04 -6.44 -22.24
C GLU A 98 -4.99 -7.53 -22.45
N LEU A 99 -4.40 -7.67 -23.64
CA LEU A 99 -3.47 -8.77 -23.91
C LEU A 99 -2.17 -8.67 -23.09
N PRO A 100 -1.54 -7.50 -22.89
CA PRO A 100 -0.38 -7.38 -22.01
C PRO A 100 -0.62 -7.79 -20.56
N MET A 101 -1.86 -7.79 -20.07
CA MET A 101 -2.18 -8.34 -18.75
C MET A 101 -1.86 -9.83 -18.69
N ILE A 102 -2.24 -10.61 -19.71
CA ILE A 102 -1.91 -12.04 -19.84
C ILE A 102 -0.40 -12.22 -19.96
N TYR A 103 0.26 -11.43 -20.81
CA TYR A 103 1.70 -11.57 -21.07
C TYR A 103 2.52 -11.29 -19.81
N SER A 104 2.19 -10.24 -19.09
CA SER A 104 2.85 -9.87 -17.83
C SER A 104 2.66 -10.94 -16.76
N THR A 105 1.45 -11.50 -16.65
CA THR A 105 1.20 -12.62 -15.74
C THR A 105 1.96 -13.88 -16.15
N CYS A 106 2.11 -14.16 -17.46
CA CYS A 106 2.93 -15.26 -17.97
C CYS A 106 4.41 -15.08 -17.65
N ILE A 107 4.95 -13.86 -17.73
CA ILE A 107 6.33 -13.54 -17.31
C ILE A 107 6.51 -13.85 -15.82
N MET A 108 5.55 -13.44 -14.98
CA MET A 108 5.59 -13.78 -13.55
C MET A 108 5.45 -15.28 -13.31
N GLY A 109 4.62 -15.98 -14.10
CA GLY A 109 4.51 -17.44 -14.08
C GLY A 109 5.84 -18.12 -14.40
N PHE A 110 6.53 -17.66 -15.44
CA PHE A 110 7.89 -18.11 -15.74
C PHE A 110 8.83 -17.88 -14.56
N THR A 111 8.77 -16.72 -13.89
CA THR A 111 9.63 -16.45 -12.72
C THR A 111 9.40 -17.42 -11.57
N THR A 112 8.15 -17.84 -11.36
CA THR A 112 7.74 -18.76 -10.29
C THR A 112 8.17 -20.19 -10.59
N PHE A 113 7.92 -20.69 -11.79
CA PHE A 113 8.16 -22.10 -12.12
C PHE A 113 9.59 -22.40 -12.58
N SER A 114 10.29 -21.44 -13.19
CA SER A 114 11.64 -21.68 -13.73
C SER A 114 12.76 -21.57 -12.68
N HIS A 115 12.48 -21.04 -11.49
CA HIS A 115 13.50 -20.84 -10.47
C HIS A 115 14.13 -22.16 -10.00
N GLY A 116 15.46 -22.19 -9.93
CA GLY A 116 16.23 -23.37 -9.49
C GLY A 116 16.15 -24.56 -10.46
N LYS A 117 15.55 -24.39 -11.64
CA LYS A 117 15.46 -25.44 -12.67
C LYS A 117 16.63 -25.38 -13.64
N SER A 118 16.93 -26.51 -14.27
CA SER A 118 17.93 -26.56 -15.34
C SER A 118 17.49 -25.70 -16.53
N ARG A 119 18.46 -25.23 -17.32
CA ARG A 119 18.17 -24.39 -18.51
C ARG A 119 17.17 -25.04 -19.46
N LYS A 120 17.23 -26.36 -19.65
CA LYS A 120 16.29 -27.11 -20.49
C LYS A 120 14.85 -27.04 -19.95
N VAL A 121 14.68 -27.26 -18.65
CA VAL A 121 13.36 -27.21 -18.00
C VAL A 121 12.82 -25.78 -18.00
N ALA A 122 13.66 -24.78 -17.71
CA ALA A 122 13.29 -23.38 -17.79
C ALA A 122 12.83 -22.99 -19.21
N THR A 123 13.55 -23.41 -20.26
CA THR A 123 13.13 -23.19 -21.66
C THR A 123 11.76 -23.82 -21.94
N PHE A 124 11.52 -25.06 -21.49
CA PHE A 124 10.24 -25.72 -21.69
C PHE A 124 9.08 -25.00 -20.98
N ILE A 125 9.30 -24.53 -19.75
CA ILE A 125 8.33 -23.72 -19.01
C ILE A 125 8.05 -22.40 -19.76
N GLY A 126 9.09 -21.74 -20.26
CA GLY A 126 8.96 -20.52 -21.05
C GLY A 126 8.16 -20.74 -22.34
N LEU A 127 8.44 -21.82 -23.07
CA LEU A 127 7.67 -22.21 -24.26
C LEU A 127 6.21 -22.55 -23.93
N GLY A 128 5.95 -23.13 -22.76
CA GLY A 128 4.60 -23.39 -22.27
C GLY A 128 3.80 -22.11 -22.05
N PHE A 129 4.35 -21.15 -21.30
CA PHE A 129 3.73 -19.85 -21.07
C PHE A 129 3.58 -19.04 -22.37
N PHE A 130 4.58 -19.11 -23.26
CA PHE A 130 4.49 -18.47 -24.58
C PHE A 130 3.35 -19.06 -25.41
N SER A 131 3.28 -20.39 -25.51
CA SER A 131 2.19 -21.09 -26.23
C SER A 131 0.82 -20.76 -25.65
N PHE A 132 0.70 -20.70 -24.32
CA PHE A 132 -0.52 -20.30 -23.64
C PHE A 132 -0.92 -18.86 -23.99
N ALA A 133 0.01 -17.90 -23.92
CA ALA A 133 -0.25 -16.51 -24.28
C ALA A 133 -0.68 -16.36 -25.75
N VAL A 134 -0.03 -17.07 -26.68
CA VAL A 134 -0.41 -17.10 -28.10
C VAL A 134 -1.81 -17.68 -28.29
N ALA A 135 -2.13 -18.78 -27.60
CA ALA A 135 -3.45 -19.41 -27.70
C ALA A 135 -4.56 -18.49 -27.18
N VAL A 136 -4.39 -17.89 -26.00
CA VAL A 136 -5.34 -16.91 -25.45
C VAL A 136 -5.52 -15.74 -26.41
N THR A 137 -4.42 -15.23 -26.98
CA THR A 137 -4.46 -14.12 -27.95
C THR A 137 -5.24 -14.48 -29.21
N ALA A 138 -4.95 -15.64 -29.80
CA ALA A 138 -5.61 -16.09 -31.02
C ALA A 138 -7.11 -16.31 -30.79
N ILE A 139 -7.48 -16.98 -29.70
CA ILE A 139 -8.88 -17.19 -29.33
C ILE A 139 -9.57 -15.83 -29.11
N TYR A 140 -8.97 -14.95 -28.31
CA TYR A 140 -9.57 -13.67 -27.99
C TYR A 140 -9.74 -12.76 -29.21
N TRP A 141 -8.76 -12.74 -30.12
CA TRP A 141 -8.84 -11.99 -31.36
C TRP A 141 -9.95 -12.48 -32.29
N ILE A 142 -10.19 -13.81 -32.34
CA ILE A 142 -11.24 -14.42 -33.15
C ILE A 142 -12.63 -14.21 -32.52
N THR A 143 -12.77 -14.51 -31.23
CA THR A 143 -14.07 -14.48 -30.54
C THR A 143 -14.51 -13.06 -30.21
N LYS A 144 -13.55 -12.16 -29.94
CA LYS A 144 -13.76 -10.80 -29.44
C LYS A 144 -14.61 -10.73 -28.16
N ASP A 145 -14.69 -11.84 -27.43
CA ASP A 145 -15.46 -11.95 -26.19
C ASP A 145 -14.59 -11.54 -24.99
N PRO A 146 -14.82 -10.37 -24.38
CA PRO A 146 -14.03 -9.90 -23.25
C PRO A 146 -14.18 -10.80 -22.02
N SER A 147 -15.30 -11.53 -21.90
CA SER A 147 -15.55 -12.46 -20.79
C SER A 147 -14.55 -13.63 -20.80
N PHE A 148 -14.20 -14.13 -22.00
CA PHE A 148 -13.16 -15.15 -22.16
C PHE A 148 -11.80 -14.65 -21.66
N HIS A 149 -11.41 -13.43 -22.05
CA HIS A 149 -10.16 -12.83 -21.60
C HIS A 149 -10.14 -12.69 -20.07
N GLN A 150 -11.20 -12.13 -19.49
CA GLN A 150 -11.33 -11.93 -18.04
C GLN A 150 -11.20 -13.25 -17.28
N ALA A 151 -11.88 -14.31 -17.74
CA ALA A 151 -11.81 -15.64 -17.14
C ALA A 151 -10.39 -16.24 -17.24
N ALA A 152 -9.75 -16.15 -18.41
CA ALA A 152 -8.40 -16.64 -18.63
C ALA A 152 -7.39 -15.91 -17.72
N TYR A 153 -7.49 -14.58 -17.65
CA TYR A 153 -6.65 -13.74 -16.80
C TYR A 153 -6.84 -14.04 -15.31
N ALA A 154 -8.09 -14.16 -14.85
CA ALA A 154 -8.40 -14.51 -13.47
C ALA A 154 -7.84 -15.88 -13.11
N LEU A 155 -8.06 -16.90 -13.96
CA LEU A 155 -7.61 -18.25 -13.71
C LEU A 155 -6.08 -18.35 -13.60
N VAL A 156 -5.34 -17.75 -14.54
CA VAL A 156 -3.87 -17.80 -14.49
C VAL A 156 -3.34 -17.01 -13.30
N THR A 157 -3.89 -15.83 -13.00
CA THR A 157 -3.45 -15.00 -11.87
C THR A 157 -3.67 -15.70 -10.53
N VAL A 158 -4.89 -16.21 -10.29
CA VAL A 158 -5.23 -16.96 -9.07
C VAL A 158 -4.32 -18.18 -8.92
N THR A 159 -4.13 -18.94 -9.99
CA THR A 159 -3.24 -20.11 -9.98
C THR A 159 -1.82 -19.74 -9.56
N LEU A 160 -1.26 -18.65 -10.10
CA LEU A 160 0.10 -18.22 -9.77
C LEU A 160 0.22 -17.68 -8.34
N VAL A 161 -0.77 -16.95 -7.86
CA VAL A 161 -0.81 -16.48 -6.46
C VAL A 161 -0.81 -17.67 -5.50
N PHE A 162 -1.73 -18.63 -5.68
CA PHE A 162 -1.79 -19.82 -4.83
C PHE A 162 -0.55 -20.68 -4.94
N ARG A 163 0.01 -20.83 -6.15
CA ARG A 163 1.28 -21.54 -6.34
C ARG A 163 2.41 -20.90 -5.53
N LYS A 164 2.54 -19.57 -5.58
CA LYS A 164 3.60 -18.87 -4.87
C LYS A 164 3.41 -18.92 -3.35
N ILE A 165 2.17 -18.85 -2.85
CA ILE A 165 1.86 -19.10 -1.43
C ILE A 165 2.26 -20.53 -1.02
N TYR A 166 1.94 -21.52 -1.87
CA TYR A 166 2.32 -22.91 -1.64
C TYR A 166 3.85 -23.07 -1.55
N ASP A 167 4.60 -22.52 -2.52
CA ASP A 167 6.07 -22.58 -2.52
C ASP A 167 6.66 -21.87 -1.29
N GLN A 168 6.07 -20.75 -0.89
CA GLN A 168 6.46 -20.03 0.32
C GLN A 168 6.31 -20.88 1.60
N GLU A 169 5.16 -21.55 1.78
CA GLU A 169 4.91 -22.31 3.01
C GLU A 169 5.58 -23.69 3.02
N THR A 170 5.72 -24.34 1.87
CA THR A 170 6.23 -25.73 1.77
C THR A 170 7.73 -25.81 1.48
N VAL A 171 8.30 -24.83 0.78
CA VAL A 171 9.72 -24.83 0.40
C VAL A 171 10.50 -23.78 1.19
N LEU A 172 10.08 -22.51 1.11
CA LEU A 172 10.85 -21.40 1.66
C LEU A 172 10.87 -21.40 3.20
N LYS A 173 9.73 -21.62 3.84
CA LYS A 173 9.62 -21.59 5.31
C LYS A 173 10.46 -22.67 6.01
N PRO A 174 10.44 -23.96 5.60
CA PRO A 174 11.35 -24.95 6.17
C PRO A 174 12.82 -24.59 5.95
N ALA A 175 13.17 -24.11 4.75
CA ALA A 175 14.55 -23.69 4.45
C ALA A 175 15.00 -22.53 5.35
N LEU A 176 14.16 -21.51 5.55
CA LEU A 176 14.44 -20.40 6.46
C LEU A 176 14.61 -20.87 7.91
N ARG A 177 13.75 -21.77 8.38
CA ARG A 177 13.85 -22.33 9.74
C ARG A 177 15.11 -23.15 9.93
N ALA A 178 15.55 -23.90 8.91
CA ALA A 178 16.80 -24.64 8.96
C ALA A 178 18.02 -23.70 9.02
N ARG A 179 17.96 -22.52 8.37
CA ARG A 179 19.05 -21.53 8.41
C ARG A 179 19.07 -20.69 9.69
N ASN A 180 17.92 -20.15 10.09
CA ASN A 180 17.78 -19.32 11.29
C ASN A 180 16.34 -19.36 11.86
N PRO A 181 16.07 -20.22 12.86
CA PRO A 181 14.74 -20.36 13.44
C PRO A 181 14.17 -19.06 14.03
N ALA A 182 15.03 -18.24 14.66
CA ALA A 182 14.61 -17.02 15.34
C ALA A 182 14.12 -15.94 14.37
N ARG A 183 14.77 -15.81 13.20
CA ARG A 183 14.42 -14.80 12.19
C ARG A 183 13.40 -15.30 11.15
N ALA A 184 13.27 -16.62 10.97
CA ALA A 184 12.38 -17.21 9.97
C ALA A 184 10.93 -16.74 10.12
N ASP A 185 10.38 -16.74 11.33
CA ASP A 185 8.98 -16.34 11.55
C ASP A 185 8.76 -14.84 11.27
N GLN A 186 9.76 -13.98 11.48
CA GLN A 186 9.69 -12.56 11.11
C GLN A 186 9.66 -12.38 9.59
N LEU A 187 10.57 -13.03 8.85
CA LEU A 187 10.64 -12.93 7.39
C LEU A 187 9.37 -13.48 6.71
N MET A 188 8.80 -14.55 7.27
CA MET A 188 7.53 -15.10 6.79
C MET A 188 6.35 -14.16 7.05
N LYS A 189 6.34 -13.43 8.18
CA LYS A 189 5.34 -12.38 8.43
C LYS A 189 5.46 -11.25 7.42
N GLU A 190 6.66 -10.81 7.07
CA GLU A 190 6.89 -9.79 6.04
C GLU A 190 6.34 -10.23 4.68
N LEU A 191 6.65 -11.45 4.24
CA LEU A 191 6.11 -11.99 2.98
C LEU A 191 4.59 -12.05 2.97
N ARG A 192 3.98 -12.55 4.06
CA ARG A 192 2.52 -12.61 4.20
C ARG A 192 1.88 -11.23 4.23
N LEU A 193 2.54 -10.25 4.85
CA LEU A 193 2.03 -8.90 4.91
C LEU A 193 1.96 -8.28 3.50
N ILE A 194 3.01 -8.40 2.69
CA ILE A 194 2.99 -7.90 1.31
C ILE A 194 1.95 -8.65 0.47
N SER A 195 1.93 -9.98 0.52
CA SER A 195 1.05 -10.77 -0.33
C SER A 195 -0.42 -10.61 0.02
N LEU A 196 -0.77 -10.60 1.32
CA LEU A 196 -2.15 -10.36 1.77
C LEU A 196 -2.58 -8.93 1.47
N SER A 197 -1.73 -7.94 1.70
CA SER A 197 -2.06 -6.55 1.36
C SER A 197 -2.29 -6.39 -0.13
N GLY A 198 -1.42 -6.96 -0.98
CA GLY A 198 -1.57 -6.93 -2.43
C GLY A 198 -2.87 -7.60 -2.89
N ALA A 199 -3.20 -8.77 -2.33
CA ALA A 199 -4.43 -9.49 -2.64
C ALA A 199 -5.69 -8.72 -2.22
N VAL A 200 -5.72 -8.15 -1.01
CA VAL A 200 -6.84 -7.34 -0.51
C VAL A 200 -7.04 -6.12 -1.41
N ILE A 201 -5.97 -5.37 -1.69
CA ILE A 201 -6.04 -4.17 -2.55
C ILE A 201 -6.57 -4.56 -3.94
N PHE A 202 -6.05 -5.64 -4.55
CA PHE A 202 -6.49 -6.09 -5.87
C PHE A 202 -7.97 -6.49 -5.88
N LEU A 203 -8.41 -7.29 -4.90
CA LEU A 203 -9.81 -7.74 -4.77
C LEU A 203 -10.76 -6.58 -4.45
N THR A 204 -10.32 -5.58 -3.68
CA THR A 204 -11.08 -4.34 -3.48
C THR A 204 -11.27 -3.61 -4.81
N GLY A 205 -10.22 -3.48 -5.61
CA GLY A 205 -10.32 -2.96 -6.97
C GLY A 205 -11.35 -3.73 -7.79
N TYR A 206 -11.26 -5.07 -7.82
CA TYR A 206 -12.19 -5.95 -8.53
C TYR A 206 -13.64 -5.76 -8.09
N GLY A 207 -13.87 -5.66 -6.77
CA GLY A 207 -15.20 -5.39 -6.24
C GLY A 207 -15.75 -4.04 -6.70
N ILE A 208 -14.92 -2.99 -6.72
CA ILE A 208 -15.33 -1.66 -7.20
C ILE A 208 -15.62 -1.69 -8.70
N TRP A 209 -14.77 -2.34 -9.50
CA TRP A 209 -15.00 -2.55 -10.94
C TRP A 209 -16.34 -3.24 -11.21
N TRP A 210 -16.64 -4.31 -10.48
CA TRP A 210 -17.88 -5.05 -10.62
C TRP A 210 -19.11 -4.19 -10.26
N LEU A 211 -19.02 -3.39 -9.19
CA LEU A 211 -20.07 -2.43 -8.81
C LEU A 211 -20.26 -1.33 -9.86
N ASP A 212 -19.19 -0.84 -10.47
CA ASP A 212 -19.23 0.17 -11.53
C ASP A 212 -20.01 -0.34 -12.76
N ASN A 213 -19.78 -1.59 -13.14
CA ASN A 213 -20.52 -2.25 -14.22
C ASN A 213 -21.99 -2.49 -13.85
N LEU A 214 -22.27 -2.98 -12.63
CA LEU A 214 -23.63 -3.34 -12.21
C LEU A 214 -24.53 -2.12 -12.04
N TYR A 215 -24.03 -1.03 -11.45
CA TYR A 215 -24.81 0.15 -11.09
C TYR A 215 -24.53 1.35 -11.98
N CYS A 216 -24.03 1.14 -13.20
CA CYS A 216 -23.55 2.24 -14.03
C CYS A 216 -24.58 3.35 -14.26
N HIS A 217 -25.83 2.99 -14.57
CA HIS A 217 -26.90 3.96 -14.76
C HIS A 217 -27.14 4.84 -13.51
N ASN A 218 -27.12 4.23 -12.32
CA ASN A 218 -27.27 4.95 -11.06
C ASN A 218 -26.07 5.86 -10.78
N LEU A 219 -24.86 5.36 -11.04
CA LEU A 219 -23.63 6.13 -10.83
C LEU A 219 -23.59 7.36 -11.74
N ARG A 220 -23.91 7.23 -13.03
CA ARG A 220 -24.02 8.36 -13.97
C ARG A 220 -25.06 9.38 -13.52
N ALA A 221 -26.23 8.94 -13.07
CA ALA A 221 -27.26 9.83 -12.51
C ALA A 221 -26.79 10.57 -11.25
N TRP A 222 -25.96 9.94 -10.40
CA TRP A 222 -25.40 10.62 -9.24
C TRP A 222 -24.30 11.62 -9.64
N ARG A 223 -23.46 11.29 -10.64
CA ARG A 223 -22.41 12.19 -11.14
C ARG A 223 -22.99 13.46 -11.75
N SER A 224 -24.14 13.40 -12.42
CA SER A 224 -24.82 14.59 -12.97
C SER A 224 -25.41 15.53 -11.90
N VAL A 225 -25.57 15.04 -10.66
CA VAL A 225 -26.00 15.86 -9.50
C VAL A 225 -24.82 16.36 -8.69
N ILE A 226 -23.81 15.51 -8.45
CA ILE A 226 -22.64 15.82 -7.63
C ILE A 226 -21.71 16.82 -8.33
N LEU A 227 -21.60 16.70 -9.66
CA LEU A 227 -20.78 17.53 -10.55
C LEU A 227 -19.28 17.39 -10.31
N LEU A 228 -18.47 17.82 -11.27
CA LEU A 228 -17.01 17.84 -11.14
C LEU A 228 -16.57 18.94 -10.18
N PRO A 229 -15.48 18.75 -9.41
CA PRO A 229 -14.56 17.60 -9.47
C PRO A 229 -15.00 16.40 -8.61
N TRP A 230 -16.03 16.54 -7.78
CA TRP A 230 -16.42 15.52 -6.80
C TRP A 230 -16.98 14.24 -7.42
N ALA A 231 -17.57 14.34 -8.62
CA ALA A 231 -18.06 13.21 -9.39
C ALA A 231 -16.97 12.15 -9.69
N VAL A 232 -15.69 12.54 -9.71
CA VAL A 232 -14.55 11.64 -9.93
C VAL A 232 -14.49 10.48 -8.92
N ILE A 233 -14.97 10.70 -7.69
CA ILE A 233 -15.00 9.65 -6.66
C ILE A 233 -15.89 8.47 -7.08
N LEU A 234 -16.89 8.73 -7.92
CA LEU A 234 -17.81 7.71 -8.41
C LEU A 234 -17.30 6.97 -9.65
N GLU A 235 -16.13 7.32 -10.21
CA GLU A 235 -15.53 6.60 -11.35
C GLU A 235 -14.91 5.27 -10.88
N GLY A 236 -15.72 4.22 -10.78
CA GLY A 236 -15.30 2.95 -10.20
C GLY A 236 -14.22 2.25 -11.03
N HIS A 237 -14.31 2.33 -12.36
CA HIS A 237 -13.28 1.79 -13.24
C HIS A 237 -11.90 2.48 -13.05
N ALA A 238 -11.90 3.79 -12.74
CA ALA A 238 -10.67 4.52 -12.44
C ALA A 238 -10.03 4.05 -11.12
N TRP A 239 -10.85 3.78 -10.09
CA TRP A 239 -10.36 3.16 -8.85
C TRP A 239 -9.81 1.76 -9.12
N TRP A 240 -10.44 0.98 -9.99
CA TRP A 240 -9.92 -0.33 -10.39
C TRP A 240 -8.48 -0.25 -10.90
N HIS A 241 -8.12 0.72 -11.74
CA HIS A 241 -6.72 0.92 -12.18
C HIS A 241 -5.79 1.17 -10.99
N LEU A 242 -6.17 2.04 -10.06
CA LEU A 242 -5.34 2.39 -8.90
C LEU A 242 -5.14 1.19 -7.97
N PHE A 243 -6.21 0.45 -7.67
CA PHE A 243 -6.15 -0.69 -6.76
C PHE A 243 -5.43 -1.89 -7.42
N THR A 244 -5.80 -2.27 -8.64
CA THR A 244 -5.14 -3.41 -9.31
C THR A 244 -3.71 -3.11 -9.71
N GLY A 245 -3.42 -1.88 -10.14
CA GLY A 245 -2.06 -1.44 -10.43
C GLY A 245 -1.17 -1.51 -9.19
N LEU A 246 -1.68 -1.12 -8.02
CA LEU A 246 -0.94 -1.24 -6.76
C LEU A 246 -0.80 -2.71 -6.34
N GLY A 247 -1.85 -3.52 -6.46
CA GLY A 247 -1.82 -4.96 -6.18
C GLY A 247 -0.82 -5.71 -7.05
N ALA A 248 -0.76 -5.40 -8.35
CA ALA A 248 0.21 -5.97 -9.28
C ALA A 248 1.65 -5.53 -8.98
N TYR A 249 1.86 -4.27 -8.57
CA TYR A 249 3.18 -3.83 -8.05
C TYR A 249 3.60 -4.65 -6.83
N TYR A 250 2.68 -4.88 -5.89
CA TYR A 250 2.94 -5.65 -4.66
C TYR A 250 3.25 -7.11 -4.99
N PHE A 251 2.56 -7.66 -5.99
CA PHE A 251 2.82 -9.00 -6.50
C PHE A 251 4.26 -9.14 -7.04
N ILE A 252 4.76 -8.18 -7.82
CA ILE A 252 6.14 -8.19 -8.32
C ILE A 252 7.14 -8.04 -7.15
N VAL A 253 6.92 -7.09 -6.24
CA VAL A 253 7.80 -6.87 -5.08
C VAL A 253 7.83 -8.08 -4.15
N TRP A 254 6.70 -8.77 -3.97
CA TRP A 254 6.62 -10.02 -3.23
C TRP A 254 7.48 -11.10 -3.87
N HIS A 255 7.49 -11.22 -5.19
CA HIS A 255 8.38 -12.16 -5.90
C HIS A 255 9.85 -11.79 -5.75
N ILE A 256 10.19 -10.50 -5.79
CA ILE A 256 11.56 -10.02 -5.54
C ILE A 256 11.99 -10.39 -4.13
N TRP A 257 11.17 -10.08 -3.11
CA TRP A 257 11.53 -10.38 -1.73
C TRP A 257 11.69 -11.88 -1.49
N ALA A 258 10.72 -12.68 -1.97
CA ALA A 258 10.82 -14.13 -1.91
C ALA A 258 12.09 -14.65 -2.62
N ARG A 259 12.49 -14.08 -3.76
CA ARG A 259 13.71 -14.48 -4.48
C ARG A 259 14.97 -14.30 -3.63
N PHE A 260 15.12 -13.15 -2.98
CA PHE A 260 16.26 -12.91 -2.10
C PHE A 260 16.32 -13.90 -0.94
N LEU A 261 15.17 -14.24 -0.36
CA LEU A 261 15.10 -15.24 0.70
C LEU A 261 15.40 -16.65 0.19
N GLU A 262 14.92 -17.01 -1.00
CA GLU A 262 15.25 -18.29 -1.64
C GLU A 262 16.77 -18.42 -1.92
N GLU A 263 17.42 -17.32 -2.33
CA GLU A 263 18.87 -17.24 -2.61
C GLU A 263 19.75 -17.12 -1.35
N SER A 264 19.19 -17.23 -0.15
CA SER A 264 19.91 -17.09 1.13
C SER A 264 20.53 -15.70 1.36
N ARG A 265 19.89 -14.64 0.85
CA ARG A 265 20.37 -13.24 0.90
C ARG A 265 19.59 -12.38 1.90
N GLU A 266 18.95 -13.00 2.90
CA GLU A 266 18.19 -12.32 3.96
C GLU A 266 19.02 -11.37 4.86
N ASN A 267 20.34 -11.48 4.83
CA ASN A 267 21.25 -10.60 5.58
C ASN A 267 21.71 -9.38 4.76
N ASP A 268 21.71 -9.50 3.43
CA ASP A 268 22.18 -8.44 2.53
C ASP A 268 21.06 -7.46 2.17
N TYR A 269 19.79 -7.92 2.24
CA TYR A 269 18.61 -7.15 1.85
C TYR A 269 17.54 -7.19 2.93
N GLN A 270 16.70 -6.15 2.92
CA GLN A 270 15.54 -6.04 3.79
C GLN A 270 14.36 -5.44 3.03
N LEU A 271 13.16 -5.79 3.49
CA LEU A 271 11.94 -5.12 3.09
C LEU A 271 11.85 -3.75 3.78
N GLN A 272 11.84 -2.69 2.99
CA GLN A 272 11.56 -1.33 3.44
C GLN A 272 10.10 -0.97 3.14
N TRP A 273 9.31 -0.82 4.20
CA TRP A 273 7.92 -0.35 4.10
C TRP A 273 7.56 0.54 5.30
N PRO A 274 7.94 1.83 5.29
CA PRO A 274 7.81 2.72 6.45
C PRO A 274 6.37 2.97 6.89
N SER A 275 5.43 2.93 5.95
CA SER A 275 4.00 3.14 6.21
C SER A 275 3.18 2.35 5.21
N ILE A 276 2.26 1.52 5.71
CA ILE A 276 1.36 0.72 4.89
C ILE A 276 0.44 1.60 4.03
N PHE A 277 0.09 2.79 4.53
CA PHE A 277 -0.90 3.68 3.88
C PHE A 277 -0.28 4.76 3.00
N THR A 278 0.96 5.19 3.27
CA THR A 278 1.58 6.35 2.59
C THR A 278 2.83 5.99 1.80
N SER A 279 3.22 4.72 1.78
CA SER A 279 4.38 4.24 1.03
C SER A 279 4.12 2.87 0.43
N VAL A 280 4.90 2.54 -0.62
CA VAL A 280 4.89 1.22 -1.25
C VAL A 280 6.09 0.40 -0.78
N PRO A 281 5.94 -0.93 -0.62
CA PRO A 281 7.03 -1.80 -0.19
C PRO A 281 8.13 -1.82 -1.24
N ARG A 282 9.38 -1.86 -0.78
CA ARG A 282 10.56 -1.98 -1.64
C ARG A 282 11.55 -2.91 -0.96
N VAL A 283 12.24 -3.72 -1.75
CA VAL A 283 13.43 -4.41 -1.25
C VAL A 283 14.61 -3.46 -1.43
N VAL A 284 15.50 -3.39 -0.44
CA VAL A 284 16.70 -2.54 -0.49
C VAL A 284 17.84 -3.25 0.24
N PRO A 285 19.11 -2.98 -0.13
CA PRO A 285 20.24 -3.50 0.61
C PRO A 285 20.22 -2.98 2.06
N VAL A 286 20.62 -3.83 2.99
CA VAL A 286 20.84 -3.42 4.39
C VAL A 286 22.02 -2.45 4.37
N ARG A 287 21.79 -1.20 4.79
CA ARG A 287 22.88 -0.23 4.98
C ARG A 287 23.74 -0.70 6.15
N HIS A 288 24.89 -1.30 5.84
CA HIS A 288 25.99 -1.34 6.77
C HIS A 288 26.68 0.02 6.72
N ASP A 289 26.31 0.93 7.62
CA ASP A 289 27.03 2.19 7.75
C ASP A 289 28.52 1.88 7.99
N ALA A 290 29.42 2.67 7.39
CA ALA A 290 30.87 2.50 7.56
C ALA A 290 31.32 2.59 9.04
N SER A 291 30.48 3.19 9.90
CA SER A 291 30.65 3.16 11.35
C SER A 291 30.56 1.75 11.93
N ASP A 292 29.79 0.85 11.30
CA ASP A 292 29.50 -0.50 11.77
C ASP A 292 30.63 -1.49 11.43
N LYS A 293 31.35 -1.26 10.32
CA LYS A 293 32.59 -1.98 9.98
C LYS A 293 33.76 -1.52 10.86
N ALA A 294 33.93 -0.21 11.06
CA ALA A 294 34.93 0.32 11.97
C ALA A 294 34.66 -0.07 13.44
N ARG A 295 33.38 -0.16 13.84
CA ARG A 295 32.92 -0.65 15.14
C ARG A 295 33.17 -2.14 15.32
N LYS A 296 32.91 -2.98 14.30
CA LYS A 296 33.22 -4.43 14.36
C LYS A 296 34.72 -4.74 14.41
N THR A 297 35.55 -3.97 13.70
CA THR A 297 37.01 -4.14 13.76
C THR A 297 37.61 -3.62 15.08
N LYS A 298 37.03 -2.56 15.68
CA LYS A 298 37.42 -2.12 17.03
C LYS A 298 36.93 -3.05 18.14
N LEU A 299 35.70 -3.60 18.05
CA LEU A 299 35.17 -4.55 19.04
C LEU A 299 35.90 -5.89 19.07
N ALA A 300 36.55 -6.30 17.98
CA ALA A 300 37.37 -7.52 17.95
C ALA A 300 38.67 -7.38 18.77
N ASN A 301 39.12 -6.15 19.05
CA ASN A 301 40.39 -5.85 19.71
C ASN A 301 40.27 -5.31 21.14
N SER A 302 39.08 -4.93 21.59
CA SER A 302 38.88 -4.41 22.94
C SER A 302 38.26 -5.50 23.83
N GLY A 303 39.05 -6.02 24.77
CA GLY A 303 38.58 -6.90 25.84
C GLY A 303 37.28 -6.40 26.46
N VAL A 304 36.32 -7.32 26.53
CA VAL A 304 34.88 -7.15 26.79
C VAL A 304 34.56 -6.37 28.07
N PRO A 305 33.49 -5.54 28.03
CA PRO A 305 32.47 -5.54 29.07
C PRO A 305 31.20 -6.23 28.54
N ASP A 306 30.60 -7.05 29.41
CA ASP A 306 29.60 -8.08 29.14
C ASP A 306 28.63 -7.78 27.97
N ARG A 307 28.75 -8.57 26.89
CA ARG A 307 27.96 -8.42 25.65
C ARG A 307 26.46 -8.57 25.91
N GLN A 308 26.08 -9.28 26.97
CA GLN A 308 24.68 -9.38 27.41
C GLN A 308 24.19 -8.06 27.99
N LEU A 309 24.99 -7.41 28.84
CA LEU A 309 24.61 -6.16 29.50
C LEU A 309 24.40 -5.02 28.49
N VAL A 310 25.27 -4.92 27.48
CA VAL A 310 25.13 -3.89 26.43
C VAL A 310 23.88 -4.12 25.59
N MET A 311 23.60 -5.38 25.21
CA MET A 311 22.41 -5.74 24.44
C MET A 311 21.12 -5.49 25.25
N GLU A 312 21.16 -5.72 26.56
CA GLU A 312 20.05 -5.45 27.46
C GLU A 312 19.79 -3.93 27.58
N ILE A 313 20.83 -3.11 27.73
CA ILE A 313 20.72 -1.65 27.78
C ILE A 313 20.23 -1.07 26.44
N GLU A 314 20.71 -1.57 25.29
CA GLU A 314 20.21 -1.17 23.97
C GLU A 314 18.73 -1.55 23.79
N THR A 315 18.33 -2.75 24.23
CA THR A 315 16.94 -3.21 24.16
C THR A 315 16.02 -2.35 25.04
N GLN A 316 16.44 -2.04 26.27
CA GLN A 316 15.71 -1.15 27.17
C GLN A 316 15.58 0.26 26.60
N ALA A 317 16.63 0.80 25.97
CA ALA A 317 16.61 2.11 25.33
C ALA A 317 15.61 2.17 24.16
N ILE A 318 15.58 1.15 23.29
CA ILE A 318 14.65 1.07 22.17
C ILE A 318 13.20 0.98 22.66
N GLN A 319 12.94 0.15 23.68
CA GLN A 319 11.62 0.00 24.27
C GLN A 319 11.14 1.31 24.94
N ALA A 320 12.01 2.00 25.67
CA ALA A 320 11.70 3.31 26.26
C ALA A 320 11.35 4.33 25.17
N GLN A 321 12.11 4.37 24.06
CA GLN A 321 11.86 5.29 22.95
C GLN A 321 10.51 5.04 22.26
N GLN A 322 10.12 3.78 22.07
CA GLN A 322 8.82 3.41 21.52
C GLN A 322 7.67 3.84 22.45
N GLN A 323 7.82 3.62 23.76
CA GLN A 323 6.82 4.02 24.75
C GLN A 323 6.68 5.54 24.89
N ILE A 324 7.77 6.31 24.75
CA ILE A 324 7.74 7.78 24.72
C ILE A 324 6.81 8.30 23.62
N SER A 325 6.92 7.74 22.40
CA SER A 325 6.07 8.12 21.27
C SER A 325 4.58 7.85 21.54
N LEU A 326 4.28 6.70 22.15
CA LEU A 326 2.91 6.34 22.52
C LEU A 326 2.33 7.27 23.60
N VAL A 327 3.10 7.54 24.67
CA VAL A 327 2.67 8.41 25.77
C VAL A 327 2.45 9.84 25.29
N ARG A 328 3.32 10.38 24.42
CA ARG A 328 3.12 11.70 23.80
C ARG A 328 1.84 11.78 22.97
N THR A 329 1.51 10.72 22.24
CA THR A 329 0.26 10.65 21.45
C THR A 329 -0.96 10.62 22.37
N GLN A 330 -0.91 9.85 23.47
CA GLN A 330 -1.98 9.81 24.47
C GLN A 330 -2.18 11.17 25.16
N MET A 331 -1.09 11.84 25.55
CA MET A 331 -1.13 13.19 26.12
C MET A 331 -1.76 14.20 25.15
N ALA A 332 -1.35 14.19 23.88
CA ALA A 332 -1.92 15.08 22.87
C ALA A 332 -3.43 14.86 22.68
N SER A 333 -3.87 13.60 22.68
CA SER A 333 -5.29 13.24 22.63
C SER A 333 -6.06 13.78 23.83
N LYS A 334 -5.55 13.56 25.05
CA LYS A 334 -6.19 14.02 26.29
C LYS A 334 -6.20 15.54 26.42
N GLN A 335 -5.16 16.20 25.95
CA GLN A 335 -5.09 17.65 25.96
C GLN A 335 -6.07 18.28 24.95
N ARG A 336 -6.36 17.60 23.83
CA ARG A 336 -7.43 17.99 22.91
C ARG A 336 -8.82 17.82 23.54
N GLU A 337 -9.06 16.68 24.20
CA GLU A 337 -10.32 16.41 24.93
C GLU A 337 -10.60 17.48 26.00
N MET A 338 -9.58 17.78 26.82
CA MET A 338 -9.64 18.81 27.85
C MET A 338 -9.94 20.20 27.28
N ARG A 339 -9.23 20.60 26.21
CA ARG A 339 -9.46 21.90 25.55
C ARG A 339 -10.86 22.00 24.95
N LEU A 340 -11.35 20.94 24.33
CA LEU A 340 -12.70 20.92 23.78
C LEU A 340 -13.74 21.10 24.89
N ALA A 341 -13.61 20.36 26.01
CA ALA A 341 -14.51 20.50 27.14
C ALA A 341 -14.45 21.91 27.77
N GLN A 342 -13.25 22.49 27.92
CA GLN A 342 -13.07 23.87 28.41
C GLN A 342 -13.73 24.90 27.48
N LEU A 343 -13.57 24.75 26.16
CA LEU A 343 -14.21 25.62 25.17
C LEU A 343 -15.73 25.49 25.21
N THR A 344 -16.26 24.27 25.28
CA THR A 344 -17.71 24.05 25.40
C THR A 344 -18.26 24.73 26.65
N ARG A 345 -17.54 24.67 27.78
CA ARG A 345 -17.94 25.39 29.01
C ARG A 345 -17.91 26.90 28.83
N SER A 346 -16.87 27.45 28.19
CA SER A 346 -16.80 28.91 27.96
C SER A 346 -17.90 29.41 27.03
N GLU A 347 -18.23 28.65 25.98
CA GLU A 347 -19.33 28.97 25.08
C GLU A 347 -20.68 28.88 25.80
N MET A 348 -20.90 27.85 26.62
CA MET A 348 -22.11 27.73 27.44
C MET A 348 -22.26 28.86 28.46
N ALA A 349 -21.16 29.31 29.06
CA ALA A 349 -21.17 30.40 30.03
C ALA A 349 -21.48 31.77 29.39
N ALA A 350 -21.26 31.93 28.08
CA ALA A 350 -21.59 33.13 27.33
C ALA A 350 -23.09 33.24 26.98
N LEU A 351 -23.85 32.14 27.12
CA LEU A 351 -25.27 32.10 26.78
C LEU A 351 -26.18 32.55 27.95
N PRO A 352 -27.36 33.13 27.66
CA PRO A 352 -28.34 33.46 28.70
C PRO A 352 -28.75 32.21 29.52
N PRO A 353 -29.00 32.33 30.84
CA PRO A 353 -29.30 31.17 31.71
C PRO A 353 -30.54 30.34 31.34
N GLN A 354 -31.43 30.88 30.51
CA GLN A 354 -32.68 30.25 30.08
C GLN A 354 -32.53 29.50 28.74
N THR A 355 -31.33 29.47 28.17
CA THR A 355 -31.08 28.81 26.88
C THR A 355 -31.24 27.30 27.01
N ALA A 356 -32.00 26.70 26.10
CA ALA A 356 -32.15 25.24 26.04
C ALA A 356 -30.83 24.59 25.61
N VAL A 357 -30.37 23.59 26.37
CA VAL A 357 -29.11 22.87 26.14
C VAL A 357 -29.40 21.40 25.85
N TYR A 358 -28.66 20.83 24.91
CA TYR A 358 -28.82 19.45 24.49
C TYR A 358 -27.45 18.73 24.47
N GLU A 359 -27.40 17.52 25.01
CA GLU A 359 -26.22 16.64 25.00
C GLU A 359 -26.36 15.57 23.91
N GLY A 360 -25.26 15.32 23.17
CA GLY A 360 -25.23 14.31 22.12
C GLY A 360 -25.09 12.90 22.69
N VAL A 361 -26.03 12.01 22.34
CA VAL A 361 -26.01 10.58 22.68
C VAL A 361 -26.07 9.79 21.36
N GLY A 362 -24.88 9.43 20.84
CA GLY A 362 -24.76 8.78 19.54
C GLY A 362 -25.17 9.72 18.39
N LYS A 363 -26.30 9.43 17.73
CA LYS A 363 -26.87 10.26 16.64
C LYS A 363 -28.02 11.17 17.10
N MET A 364 -28.38 11.13 18.38
CA MET A 364 -29.50 11.88 18.95
C MET A 364 -28.99 12.97 19.89
N PHE A 365 -29.82 14.00 20.13
CA PHE A 365 -29.56 15.06 21.10
C PHE A 365 -30.67 15.05 22.14
N VAL A 366 -30.29 14.96 23.42
CA VAL A 366 -31.24 14.89 24.54
C VAL A 366 -31.16 16.20 25.33
N ALA A 367 -32.30 16.80 25.62
CA ALA A 367 -32.35 18.02 26.43
C ALA A 367 -31.85 17.73 27.85
N VAL A 368 -30.92 18.55 28.33
CA VAL A 368 -30.35 18.46 29.69
C VAL A 368 -30.28 19.84 30.33
N PRO A 369 -30.49 19.95 31.65
CA PRO A 369 -30.28 21.22 32.35
C PRO A 369 -28.85 21.73 32.16
N GLY A 370 -28.69 23.02 31.82
CA GLY A 370 -27.37 23.61 31.56
C GLY A 370 -26.37 23.44 32.73
N ARG A 371 -26.87 23.49 33.98
CA ARG A 371 -26.06 23.22 35.18
C ARG A 371 -25.56 21.77 35.29
N GLU A 372 -26.36 20.82 34.82
CA GLU A 372 -25.98 19.40 34.82
C GLU A 372 -24.87 19.16 33.79
N LEU A 373 -25.02 19.72 32.58
CA LEU A 373 -24.02 19.59 31.54
C LEU A 373 -22.72 20.32 31.91
N ASP A 374 -22.78 21.52 32.52
CA ASP A 374 -21.58 22.21 33.01
C ASP A 374 -20.84 21.38 34.08
N GLY A 375 -21.58 20.76 35.01
CA GLY A 375 -21.00 19.85 36.00
C GLY A 375 -20.38 18.58 35.40
N LYS A 376 -20.96 18.04 34.32
CA LYS A 376 -20.38 16.91 33.56
C LYS A 376 -19.08 17.34 32.86
N LEU A 377 -19.09 18.47 32.18
CA LEU A 377 -17.90 19.02 31.52
C LEU A 377 -16.79 19.35 32.51
N GLU A 378 -17.11 19.87 33.70
CA GLU A 378 -16.13 20.12 34.75
C GLU A 378 -15.45 18.83 35.22
N LYS A 379 -16.23 17.76 35.42
CA LYS A 379 -15.68 16.45 35.77
C LYS A 379 -14.78 15.91 34.66
N GLN A 380 -15.16 16.08 33.39
CA GLN A 380 -14.33 15.67 32.25
C GLN A 380 -13.02 16.44 32.18
N VAL A 381 -13.04 17.76 32.41
CA VAL A 381 -11.82 18.59 32.47
C VAL A 381 -10.90 18.11 33.59
N ARG A 382 -11.41 17.95 34.82
CA ARG A 382 -10.61 17.48 35.96
C ARG A 382 -10.04 16.07 35.77
N ALA A 383 -10.83 15.17 35.18
CA ALA A 383 -10.37 13.81 34.87
C ALA A 383 -9.25 13.82 33.82
N ALA A 384 -9.42 14.58 32.73
CA ALA A 384 -8.40 14.73 31.70
C ALA A 384 -7.12 15.40 32.24
N GLU A 385 -7.23 16.42 33.10
CA GLU A 385 -6.09 17.05 33.78
C GLU A 385 -5.30 16.03 34.62
N THR A 386 -5.99 15.22 35.42
CA THR A 386 -5.37 14.18 36.25
C THR A 386 -4.65 13.13 35.39
N GLU A 387 -5.25 12.72 34.28
CA GLU A 387 -4.64 11.78 33.35
C GLU A 387 -3.43 12.38 32.63
N ILE A 388 -3.48 13.66 32.22
CA ILE A 388 -2.35 14.38 31.62
C ILE A 388 -1.19 14.47 32.61
N GLU A 389 -1.46 14.76 33.89
CA GLU A 389 -0.43 14.80 34.93
C GLU A 389 0.23 13.41 35.13
N GLY A 390 -0.59 12.36 35.19
CA GLY A 390 -0.11 10.98 35.30
C GLY A 390 0.75 10.55 34.11
N LEU A 391 0.30 10.87 32.89
CA LEU A 391 1.06 10.62 31.66
C LEU A 391 2.33 11.47 31.60
N GLY A 392 2.32 12.70 32.11
CA GLY A 392 3.50 13.57 32.21
C GLY A 392 4.58 12.99 33.12
N LYS A 393 4.18 12.47 34.31
CA LYS A 393 5.10 11.76 35.22
C LYS A 393 5.71 10.53 34.55
N LYS A 394 4.88 9.74 33.84
CA LYS A 394 5.33 8.57 33.08
C LYS A 394 6.27 8.94 31.94
N LEU A 395 5.98 10.02 31.20
CA LEU A 395 6.82 10.52 30.13
C LEU A 395 8.20 10.93 30.67
N HIS A 396 8.23 11.68 31.77
CA HIS A 396 9.48 12.11 32.40
C HIS A 396 10.34 10.92 32.87
N TYR A 397 9.73 9.89 33.46
CA TYR A 397 10.42 8.66 33.83
C TYR A 397 11.04 7.96 32.61
N LEU A 398 10.28 7.83 31.53
CA LEU A 398 10.76 7.17 30.30
C LEU A 398 11.87 7.97 29.61
N GLU A 399 11.76 9.30 29.56
CA GLU A 399 12.78 10.19 29.01
C GLU A 399 14.08 10.13 29.84
N THR A 400 13.97 10.09 31.16
CA THR A 400 15.11 9.92 32.07
C THR A 400 15.76 8.56 31.88
N THR A 401 14.96 7.50 31.74
CA THR A 401 15.45 6.14 31.47
C THR A 401 16.19 6.08 30.14
N ALA A 402 15.61 6.61 29.06
CA ALA A 402 16.24 6.64 27.74
C ALA A 402 17.56 7.44 27.76
N LYS A 403 17.58 8.59 28.43
CA LYS A 403 18.78 9.43 28.58
C LYS A 403 19.88 8.72 29.38
N ASN A 404 19.53 8.05 30.48
CA ASN A 404 20.48 7.29 31.28
C ASN A 404 21.03 6.10 30.49
N SER A 405 20.19 5.34 29.79
CA SER A 405 20.64 4.23 28.94
C SER A 405 21.59 4.71 27.84
N GLN A 406 21.32 5.86 27.21
CA GLN A 406 22.22 6.47 26.22
C GLN A 406 23.55 6.91 26.84
N ALA A 407 23.53 7.56 28.01
CA ALA A 407 24.74 7.99 28.71
C ALA A 407 25.61 6.80 29.16
N HIS A 408 24.99 5.71 29.62
CA HIS A 408 25.68 4.46 29.95
C HIS A 408 26.35 3.84 28.73
N ILE A 409 25.64 3.78 27.58
CA ILE A 409 26.22 3.32 26.32
C ILE A 409 27.40 4.20 25.91
N GLU A 410 27.28 5.52 25.99
CA GLU A 410 28.34 6.46 25.62
C GLU A 410 29.58 6.35 26.53
N GLN A 411 29.37 6.19 27.84
CA GLN A 411 30.46 5.97 28.80
C GLN A 411 31.17 4.63 28.57
N MET A 412 30.44 3.55 28.27
CA MET A 412 31.05 2.26 27.92
C MET A 412 31.86 2.35 26.61
N LEU A 413 31.38 3.11 25.63
CA LEU A 413 32.08 3.34 24.37
C LEU A 413 33.33 4.21 24.54
N LYS A 414 33.30 5.20 25.45
CA LYS A 414 34.45 6.06 25.78
C LYS A 414 35.49 5.34 26.66
N GLY A 415 35.03 4.53 27.62
CA GLY A 415 35.89 3.72 28.49
C GLY A 415 36.62 2.60 27.74
N ALA A 416 36.08 2.14 26.61
CA ALA A 416 36.76 1.21 25.70
C ALA A 416 37.77 1.90 24.74
N ALA A 417 37.89 3.24 24.79
CA ALA A 417 38.77 4.03 23.92
C ALA A 417 39.98 4.64 24.67
N ALA A 418 40.05 4.48 25.99
CA ALA A 418 41.24 4.68 26.82
C ALA A 418 41.92 3.33 27.06
#